data_AF-A0A1G4IKD7-F1
#
_entry.id   AF-A0A1G4IKD7-F1
#
_cell.length_a   1.000
_cell.length_b   1.000
_cell.length_c   1.000
_cell.angle_alpha   90.00
_cell.angle_beta   90.00
_cell.angle_gamma   90.00
#
_symmetry.space_group_name_H-M   'P 1'
#
loop_
_entity.id
_entity.type
_entity.pdbx_description
1 polymer ?
#
loop_
_entity_poly.entity_id
_entity_poly.type
_entity_poly.pdbx_seq_one_letter_code
_entity_poly.pdbx_strand_id
1 'polypeptide(L)'
;MEWMYGPTKPLEVPRPQDHDYDESEMLYGVLAECPSISPNPVLTLVESMALRIVQRHSQNTQEQWARAYPFGSCGLSASVAESDLDVYGEFFP
;
A
#
# COMPACT_ATOMS: atom_id res chain seq x y z
N MET A 1 7.66 21.22 -18.44
CA MET A 1 6.28 20.73 -18.63
C MET A 1 5.66 20.72 -17.25
N GLU A 2 4.65 21.55 -17.01
CA GLU A 2 3.96 21.62 -15.71
C GLU A 2 3.19 20.31 -15.52
N TRP A 3 3.38 19.63 -14.40
CA TRP A 3 2.68 18.38 -14.11
C TRP A 3 1.23 18.71 -13.78
N MET A 4 0.32 18.46 -14.73
CA MET A 4 -1.12 18.58 -14.51
C MET A 4 -1.63 17.26 -13.92
N TYR A 5 -2.18 17.32 -12.72
CA TYR A 5 -2.87 16.18 -12.11
C TYR A 5 -4.31 16.15 -12.61
N GLY A 6 -4.60 15.23 -13.53
CA GLY A 6 -5.92 15.04 -14.11
C GLY A 6 -6.09 15.66 -15.51
N PRO A 7 -7.25 15.44 -16.15
CA PRO A 7 -7.48 15.82 -17.55
C PRO A 7 -7.89 17.30 -17.74
N THR A 8 -8.10 18.06 -16.66
CA THR A 8 -8.64 19.43 -16.71
C THR A 8 -7.78 20.39 -15.88
N LYS A 9 -7.88 21.70 -16.19
CA LYS A 9 -7.24 22.76 -15.40
C LYS A 9 -7.75 22.69 -13.93
N PRO A 10 -6.85 22.80 -12.92
CA PRO A 10 -7.27 22.89 -11.52
C PRO A 10 -8.21 24.05 -11.25
N LEU A 11 -9.14 23.86 -10.32
CA LEU A 11 -9.92 24.96 -9.76
C LEU A 11 -8.99 25.88 -8.97
N GLU A 12 -9.15 27.19 -9.15
CA GLU A 12 -8.40 28.19 -8.40
C GLU A 12 -9.01 28.31 -7.00
N VAL A 13 -8.35 27.70 -6.01
CA VAL A 13 -8.71 27.79 -4.59
C VAL A 13 -7.67 28.61 -3.83
N PRO A 14 -8.07 29.38 -2.80
CA PRO A 14 -7.13 30.06 -1.91
C PRO A 14 -6.15 29.07 -1.28
N ARG A 15 -4.97 29.57 -0.88
CA ARG A 15 -4.07 28.77 -0.06
C ARG A 15 -4.71 28.47 1.30
N PRO A 16 -4.39 27.32 1.92
CA PRO A 16 -4.82 27.03 3.28
C PRO A 16 -4.48 28.18 4.23
N GLN A 17 -5.40 28.48 5.13
CA GLN A 17 -5.28 29.46 6.20
C GLN A 17 -4.99 28.75 7.52
N ASP A 18 -4.63 29.52 8.55
CA ASP A 18 -4.25 28.95 9.86
C ASP A 18 -5.33 28.01 10.45
N HIS A 19 -6.61 28.35 10.28
CA HIS A 19 -7.71 27.51 10.77
C HIS A 19 -7.83 26.17 10.02
N ASP A 20 -7.47 26.11 8.74
CA ASP A 20 -7.48 24.84 7.97
C ASP A 20 -6.42 23.87 8.52
N TYR A 21 -5.29 24.41 8.99
CA TYR A 21 -4.25 23.62 9.64
C TYR A 21 -4.69 23.13 11.02
N ASP A 22 -5.32 24.00 11.82
CA ASP A 22 -5.88 23.61 13.13
C ASP A 22 -6.92 22.49 12.99
N GLU A 23 -7.80 22.58 11.98
CA GLU A 23 -8.78 21.53 11.67
C GLU A 23 -8.11 20.24 11.17
N SER A 24 -7.06 20.35 10.36
CA SER A 24 -6.30 19.19 9.86
C SER A 24 -5.59 18.44 11.00
N GLU A 25 -5.02 19.16 11.95
CA GLU A 25 -4.40 18.57 13.15
C GLU A 25 -5.44 17.89 14.05
N MET A 26 -6.63 18.50 14.21
CA MET A 26 -7.73 17.88 14.93
C MET A 26 -8.18 16.58 14.26
N LEU A 27 -8.34 16.59 12.94
CA LEU A 27 -8.69 15.39 12.16
C LEU A 27 -7.61 14.32 12.28
N TYR A 28 -6.34 14.70 12.20
CA TYR A 28 -5.22 13.78 12.38
C TYR A 28 -5.25 13.12 13.76
N GLY A 29 -5.49 13.90 14.82
CA GLY A 29 -5.61 13.37 16.18
C GLY A 29 -6.70 12.31 16.31
N VAL A 30 -7.87 12.53 15.72
CA VAL A 30 -8.97 11.55 15.71
C VAL A 30 -8.59 10.30 14.91
N LEU A 31 -7.95 10.45 13.75
CA LEU A 31 -7.56 9.33 12.89
C LEU A 31 -6.37 8.53 13.45
N ALA A 32 -5.52 9.13 14.28
CA ALA A 32 -4.42 8.43 14.95
C ALA A 32 -4.91 7.37 15.94
N GLU A 33 -6.16 7.48 16.42
CA GLU A 33 -6.80 6.46 17.25
C GLU A 33 -7.28 5.25 16.44
N CYS A 34 -7.35 5.35 15.10
CA CYS A 34 -7.70 4.22 14.26
C CYS A 34 -6.62 3.13 14.34
N PRO A 35 -6.98 1.90 14.75
CA PRO A 35 -6.01 0.83 14.85
C PRO A 35 -5.50 0.49 13.45
N SER A 36 -4.19 0.40 13.32
CA SER A 36 -3.51 -0.10 12.12
C SER A 36 -2.63 -1.28 12.50
N ILE A 37 -2.52 -2.25 11.59
CA ILE A 37 -1.70 -3.43 11.75
C ILE A 37 -0.68 -3.44 10.62
N SER A 38 0.58 -3.74 10.95
CA SER A 38 1.60 -3.89 9.91
C SER A 38 1.28 -5.10 9.03
N PRO A 39 1.20 -4.95 7.70
CA PRO A 39 0.97 -6.07 6.79
C PRO A 39 2.21 -6.98 6.62
N ASN A 40 3.39 -6.51 7.04
CA ASN A 40 4.68 -7.16 6.77
C ASN A 40 4.73 -8.64 7.16
N PRO A 41 4.27 -9.07 8.35
CA PRO A 41 4.32 -10.49 8.73
C PRO A 41 3.51 -11.38 7.77
N VAL A 42 2.36 -10.89 7.29
CA VAL A 42 1.51 -11.62 6.34
C VAL A 42 2.16 -11.65 4.96
N LEU A 43 2.71 -10.53 4.50
CA LEU A 43 3.43 -10.46 3.22
C LEU A 43 4.60 -11.44 3.18
N THR A 44 5.44 -11.48 4.23
CA THR A 44 6.55 -12.43 4.33
C THR A 44 6.08 -13.90 4.31
N LEU A 45 4.95 -14.20 4.95
CA LEU A 45 4.36 -15.54 4.92
C LEU A 45 3.90 -15.90 3.49
N VAL A 46 3.18 -15.00 2.82
CA VAL A 46 2.71 -15.19 1.44
C VAL A 46 3.89 -15.42 0.49
N GLU A 47 4.94 -14.60 0.58
CA GLU A 47 6.17 -14.75 -0.21
C GLU A 47 6.84 -16.12 0.02
N SER A 48 6.97 -16.51 1.29
CA SER A 48 7.54 -17.82 1.67
C SER A 48 6.72 -18.99 1.12
N MET A 49 5.39 -18.88 1.15
CA MET A 49 4.49 -19.91 0.61
C MET A 49 4.56 -19.96 -0.92
N ALA A 50 4.53 -18.81 -1.60
CA ALA A 50 4.63 -18.70 -3.04
C ALA A 50 5.94 -19.31 -3.55
N LEU A 51 7.07 -18.99 -2.91
CA LEU A 51 8.38 -19.56 -3.24
C LEU A 51 8.37 -21.09 -3.10
N ARG A 52 7.82 -21.63 -2.01
CA ARG A 52 7.72 -23.08 -1.81
C ARG A 52 6.86 -23.78 -2.87
N ILE A 53 5.78 -23.13 -3.31
CA ILE A 53 4.93 -23.67 -4.39
C ILE A 53 5.72 -23.75 -5.68
N VAL A 54 6.41 -22.67 -6.05
CA VAL A 54 7.24 -22.63 -7.27
C VAL A 54 8.34 -23.69 -7.23
N GLN A 55 9.06 -23.81 -6.11
CA GLN A 55 10.14 -24.80 -5.95
C GLN A 55 9.65 -26.26 -6.08
N ARG A 56 8.38 -26.55 -5.79
CA ARG A 56 7.80 -27.89 -6.01
C ARG A 56 7.52 -28.20 -7.48
N HIS A 57 7.32 -27.17 -8.30
CA HIS A 57 6.88 -27.32 -9.69
C HIS A 57 7.97 -26.94 -10.71
N SER A 58 9.03 -26.25 -10.31
CA SER A 58 10.16 -25.89 -11.16
C SER A 58 11.30 -26.89 -11.05
N GLN A 59 11.89 -27.26 -12.20
CA GLN A 59 13.11 -28.07 -12.25
C GLN A 59 14.40 -27.22 -12.16
N ASN A 60 14.29 -25.90 -12.37
CA ASN A 60 15.39 -24.97 -12.21
C ASN A 60 15.19 -24.17 -10.91
N THR A 61 16.08 -24.38 -9.93
CA THR A 61 16.01 -23.76 -8.61
C THR A 61 17.01 -22.61 -8.42
N GLN A 62 17.81 -22.30 -9.43
CA GLN A 62 18.74 -21.18 -9.35
C GLN A 62 17.98 -19.85 -9.50
N GLU A 63 18.30 -18.88 -8.64
CA GLU A 63 17.81 -17.48 -8.68
C GLU A 63 16.30 -17.25 -8.52
N GLN A 64 15.56 -18.23 -7.98
CA GLN A 64 14.12 -18.08 -7.75
C GLN A 64 13.78 -17.18 -6.56
N TRP A 65 12.99 -16.14 -6.80
CA TRP A 65 12.36 -15.34 -5.74
C TRP A 65 10.88 -15.11 -6.03
N ALA A 66 10.11 -14.98 -4.95
CA ALA A 66 8.69 -14.66 -4.99
C ALA A 66 8.47 -13.37 -4.20
N ARG A 67 7.64 -12.48 -4.73
CA ARG A 67 7.32 -11.20 -4.09
C ARG A 67 5.82 -10.97 -4.02
N ALA A 68 5.38 -10.44 -2.88
CA ALA A 68 4.02 -10.01 -2.65
C ALA A 68 3.93 -8.49 -2.82
N TYR A 69 3.10 -8.04 -3.74
CA TYR A 69 2.84 -6.63 -3.99
C TYR A 69 1.48 -6.25 -3.41
N PRO A 70 1.44 -5.57 -2.24
CA PRO A 70 0.19 -5.06 -1.73
C PRO A 70 -0.37 -3.98 -2.67
N PHE A 71 -1.66 -4.02 -2.93
CA PHE A 71 -2.39 -2.97 -3.64
C PHE A 71 -3.63 -2.56 -2.84
N GLY A 72 -4.51 -1.76 -3.43
CA GLY A 72 -5.71 -1.29 -2.73
C GLY A 72 -5.39 -0.39 -1.52
N SER A 73 -6.22 -0.45 -0.49
CA SER A 73 -6.08 0.37 0.72
C SER A 73 -4.73 0.15 1.42
N CYS A 74 -4.24 -1.09 1.46
CA CYS A 74 -2.94 -1.43 2.04
C CYS A 74 -1.79 -0.82 1.22
N GLY A 75 -1.83 -0.93 -0.11
CA GLY A 75 -0.80 -0.35 -1.00
C GLY A 75 -0.77 1.18 -0.97
N LEU A 76 -1.88 1.82 -0.61
CA LEU A 76 -2.01 3.28 -0.46
C LEU A 76 -1.73 3.77 0.97
N SER A 77 -1.34 2.89 1.90
CA SER A 77 -1.15 3.21 3.32
C SER A 77 -2.40 3.83 3.99
N ALA A 78 -3.59 3.41 3.54
CA ALA A 78 -4.88 3.89 4.03
C ALA A 78 -5.75 2.76 4.62
N SER A 79 -5.12 1.62 4.94
CA SER A 79 -5.76 0.45 5.53
C SER A 79 -5.90 0.60 7.05
N VAL A 80 -7.04 0.14 7.59
CA VAL A 80 -7.32 0.06 9.03
C VAL A 80 -7.39 -1.41 9.46
N ALA A 81 -7.35 -1.71 10.76
CA ALA A 81 -7.16 -3.07 11.28
C ALA A 81 -8.12 -4.14 10.75
N GLU A 82 -9.32 -3.78 10.31
CA GLU A 82 -10.32 -4.72 9.77
C GLU A 82 -10.38 -4.75 8.23
N SER A 83 -9.50 -3.99 7.57
CA SER A 83 -9.37 -4.07 6.12
C SER A 83 -8.76 -5.40 5.72
N ASP A 84 -9.22 -5.94 4.60
CA ASP A 84 -8.56 -7.05 3.94
C ASP A 84 -7.21 -6.63 3.33
N LEU A 85 -6.42 -7.64 2.95
CA LEU A 85 -5.10 -7.46 2.37
C LEU A 85 -5.12 -7.95 0.92
N ASP A 86 -5.19 -6.98 0.00
CA ASP A 86 -5.08 -7.19 -1.43
C ASP A 86 -3.61 -7.36 -1.86
N VAL A 87 -3.27 -8.51 -2.45
CA VAL A 87 -1.89 -8.84 -2.85
C VAL A 87 -1.84 -9.46 -4.24
N TYR A 88 -0.93 -8.96 -5.07
CA TYR A 88 -0.51 -9.61 -6.30
C TYR A 88 0.83 -10.32 -6.07
N GLY A 89 0.94 -11.59 -6.49
CA GLY A 89 2.17 -12.36 -6.39
C GLY A 89 2.90 -12.42 -7.74
N GLU A 90 4.22 -12.22 -7.74
CA GLU A 90 5.06 -12.39 -8.92
C GLU A 90 6.23 -13.34 -8.64
N PHE A 91 6.62 -14.09 -9.66
CA PHE A 91 7.76 -14.99 -9.65
C PHE A 91 8.71 -14.59 -10.78
N PHE A 92 10.01 -14.60 -10.48
CA PHE A 92 11.07 -14.29 -11.43
C PHE A 92 12.00 -15.51 -11.60
N PRO A 93 12.22 -15.97 -12.85
CA PRO A 93 13.10 -17.09 -13.16
C PRO A 93 14.59 -16.72 -13.09
#